data_AF-A0A2E6IVH1-F1
#
_entry.id   AF-A0A2E6IVH1-F1
#
_cell.length_a   1.000
_cell.length_b   1.000
_cell.length_c   1.000
_cell.angle_alpha   90.00
_cell.angle_beta   90.00
_cell.angle_gamma   90.00
#
_symmetry.space_group_name_H-M   'P 1'
#
loop_
_entity.id
_entity.type
_entity.pdbx_description
1 polymer ?
#
loop_
_entity_poly.entity_id
_entity_poly.type
_entity_poly.pdbx_seq_one_letter_code
_entity_poly.pdbx_strand_id
1 'polypeptide(L)'
;MRGEIIGVWSETWREIWSKLAKHPDAPEDLFCELFRELNAACSAPLDPATELADTVDNPDQARTAFRRTRASALMGEIALLEFMERAHGVMVDLGGDPLANRYFVLIEAFLNKYSLRYDLRRPFSLNPTLPGVFARLMRDLKDATAQDAALHPLMTEFEDAIRDLRADRSAGRIKTCIQKQVNLQEAIGQRCPGVTTNTLGQICEQVGTWPHNKVKDAMKCLYGFASDYPGIRHGGNANNSIREIEMRDLVGITVLLAGFAPYLTNLINSDNVYRGT
;
A
#
# COMPACT_ATOMS: atom_id res chain seq x y z
N MET A 1 -6.45 -5.87 5.15
CA MET A 1 -5.16 -6.43 4.72
C MET A 1 -4.06 -5.51 5.24
N ARG A 2 -3.10 -5.97 6.05
CA ARG A 2 -1.95 -5.12 6.47
C ARG A 2 -0.87 -5.04 5.40
N GLY A 3 -0.83 -5.98 4.45
CA GLY A 3 -0.08 -5.88 3.19
C GLY A 3 1.45 -5.81 3.31
N GLU A 4 1.99 -5.42 4.46
CA GLU A 4 3.39 -5.02 4.66
C GLU A 4 4.05 -5.93 5.70
N ILE A 5 5.34 -6.18 5.53
CA ILE A 5 6.15 -7.09 6.34
C ILE A 5 6.20 -6.57 7.79
N ILE A 6 6.35 -5.26 8.00
CA ILE A 6 6.43 -4.66 9.33
C ILE A 6 5.21 -4.97 10.19
N GLY A 7 4.02 -5.03 9.55
CA GLY A 7 2.75 -5.34 10.20
C GLY A 7 2.61 -6.79 10.68
N VAL A 8 3.50 -7.68 10.20
CA VAL A 8 3.58 -9.11 10.54
C VAL A 8 5.00 -9.52 10.95
N TRP A 9 5.84 -8.57 11.37
CA TRP A 9 7.26 -8.83 11.68
C TRP A 9 7.47 -9.95 12.70
N SER A 10 6.62 -10.04 13.72
CA SER A 10 6.68 -11.11 14.74
C SER A 10 6.56 -12.51 14.15
N GLU A 11 5.87 -12.66 13.03
CA GLU A 11 5.68 -13.94 12.35
C GLU A 11 6.91 -14.38 11.56
N THR A 12 7.78 -13.44 11.16
CA THR A 12 8.99 -13.74 10.38
C THR A 12 9.92 -14.70 11.13
N TRP A 13 9.98 -14.61 12.47
CA TRP A 13 10.77 -15.53 13.28
C TRP A 13 10.35 -16.98 13.08
N ARG A 14 9.06 -17.28 13.25
CA ARG A 14 8.55 -18.65 13.12
C ARG A 14 8.59 -19.12 11.68
N GLU A 15 8.28 -18.22 10.73
CA GLU A 15 8.02 -18.62 9.35
C GLU A 15 9.26 -18.66 8.47
N ILE A 16 10.28 -17.84 8.78
CA ILE A 16 11.49 -17.67 8.00
C ILE A 16 12.70 -18.02 8.85
N TRP A 17 13.04 -17.18 9.84
CA TRP A 17 14.35 -17.20 10.50
C TRP A 17 14.61 -18.49 11.28
N SER A 18 13.63 -18.97 12.05
CA SER A 18 13.76 -20.23 12.78
C SER A 18 13.81 -21.45 11.86
N LYS A 19 13.23 -21.39 10.66
CA LYS A 19 13.28 -22.51 9.69
C LYS A 19 14.60 -22.51 8.93
N LEU A 20 15.16 -21.32 8.69
CA LEU A 20 16.46 -21.15 8.07
C LEU A 20 17.58 -21.64 9.00
N ALA A 21 17.55 -21.22 10.27
CA ALA A 21 18.53 -21.65 11.29
C ALA A 21 18.48 -23.14 11.66
N LYS A 22 17.43 -23.87 11.27
CA LYS A 22 17.32 -25.32 11.46
C LYS A 22 17.80 -26.10 10.24
N HIS A 23 18.23 -25.41 9.18
CA HIS A 23 18.76 -26.07 8.00
C HIS A 23 20.10 -26.73 8.34
N PRO A 24 20.39 -27.94 7.84
CA PRO A 24 21.66 -28.63 8.11
C PRO A 24 22.90 -27.79 7.72
N ASP A 25 22.77 -27.04 6.63
CA ASP A 25 23.85 -26.18 6.11
C ASP A 25 23.80 -24.75 6.67
N ALA A 26 23.02 -24.49 7.73
CA ALA A 26 23.01 -23.18 8.38
C ALA A 26 24.28 -23.01 9.22
N PRO A 27 25.10 -21.98 8.95
CA PRO A 27 26.33 -21.76 9.69
C PRO A 27 26.05 -21.16 11.08
N GLU A 28 26.97 -21.39 12.02
CA GLU A 28 26.80 -20.99 13.43
C GLU A 28 26.73 -19.47 13.59
N ASP A 29 27.43 -18.71 12.75
CA ASP A 29 27.49 -17.25 12.73
C ASP A 29 26.37 -16.58 11.91
N LEU A 30 25.39 -17.34 11.39
CA LEU A 30 24.29 -16.83 10.59
C LEU A 30 23.59 -15.62 11.22
N PHE A 31 23.30 -15.69 12.53
CA PHE A 31 22.63 -14.59 13.22
C PHE A 31 23.55 -13.43 13.57
N CYS A 32 24.88 -13.62 13.59
CA CYS A 32 25.83 -12.53 13.73
C CYS A 32 25.73 -11.60 12.53
N GLU A 33 25.78 -12.16 11.32
CA GLU A 33 25.66 -11.38 10.07
C GLU A 33 24.24 -10.84 9.86
N LEU A 34 23.20 -11.64 10.10
CA LEU A 34 21.81 -11.17 10.00
C LEU A 34 21.50 -10.04 10.98
N PHE A 35 22.02 -10.09 12.20
CA PHE A 35 21.78 -9.03 13.18
C PHE A 35 22.54 -7.75 12.84
N ARG A 36 23.76 -7.87 12.27
CA ARG A 36 24.49 -6.72 11.72
C ARG A 36 23.66 -5.99 10.65
N GLU A 37 23.06 -6.74 9.72
CA GLU A 37 22.19 -6.18 8.69
C GLU A 37 20.87 -5.62 9.24
N LEU A 38 20.27 -6.29 10.22
CA LEU A 38 19.02 -5.84 10.86
C LEU A 38 19.24 -4.54 11.66
N ASN A 39 20.39 -4.40 12.31
CA ASN A 39 20.73 -3.20 13.08
C ASN A 39 20.66 -1.94 12.21
N ALA A 40 21.10 -2.02 10.95
CA ALA A 40 21.01 -0.91 9.99
C ALA A 40 19.56 -0.50 9.64
N ALA A 41 18.58 -1.38 9.86
CA ALA A 41 17.16 -1.09 9.64
C ALA A 41 16.43 -0.59 10.90
N CYS A 42 17.11 -0.51 12.05
CA CYS A 42 16.55 -0.01 13.29
C CYS A 42 16.48 1.53 13.32
N SER A 43 15.47 2.10 13.99
CA SER A 43 15.37 3.55 14.20
C SER A 43 16.48 4.11 15.10
N ALA A 44 17.01 3.26 15.98
CA ALA A 44 18.14 3.55 16.87
C ALA A 44 19.14 2.39 16.77
N PRO A 45 20.02 2.40 15.77
CA PRO A 45 21.02 1.35 15.59
C PRO A 45 22.04 1.37 16.75
N LEU A 46 22.49 0.18 17.16
CA LEU A 46 23.62 0.03 18.08
C LEU A 46 24.91 0.57 17.45
N ASP A 47 25.78 1.12 18.30
CA ASP A 47 27.08 1.64 17.86
C ASP A 47 27.94 0.51 17.24
N PRO A 48 28.41 0.66 15.98
CA PRO A 48 29.16 -0.39 15.30
C PRO A 48 30.47 -0.80 15.98
N ALA A 49 31.15 0.12 16.67
CA ALA A 49 32.47 -0.10 17.23
C ALA A 49 32.45 -0.71 18.63
N THR A 50 31.29 -0.70 19.30
CA THR A 50 31.14 -1.15 20.68
C THR A 50 29.96 -2.12 20.81
N GLU A 51 28.74 -1.60 20.99
CA GLU A 51 27.56 -2.39 21.34
C GLU A 51 27.20 -3.45 20.29
N LEU A 52 27.31 -3.11 19.00
CA LEU A 52 27.05 -4.07 17.93
C LEU A 52 28.13 -5.16 17.89
N ALA A 53 29.40 -4.78 17.99
CA ALA A 53 30.53 -5.70 17.97
C ALA A 53 30.42 -6.73 19.12
N ASP A 54 30.18 -6.26 20.34
CA ASP A 54 29.97 -7.12 21.52
C ASP A 54 28.83 -8.13 21.32
N THR A 55 27.77 -7.71 20.61
CA THR A 55 26.60 -8.57 20.34
C THR A 55 26.88 -9.61 19.25
N VAL A 56 27.54 -9.23 18.17
CA VAL A 56 27.78 -10.11 17.00
C VAL A 56 28.99 -11.04 17.17
N ASP A 57 29.86 -10.79 18.16
CA ASP A 57 30.94 -11.70 18.54
C ASP A 57 30.44 -12.97 19.27
N ASN A 58 29.15 -13.02 19.63
CA ASN A 58 28.53 -14.17 20.29
C ASN A 58 27.26 -14.62 19.54
N PRO A 59 27.27 -15.80 18.88
CA PRO A 59 26.12 -16.32 18.11
C PRO A 59 24.80 -16.39 18.88
N ASP A 60 24.83 -16.78 20.15
CA ASP A 60 23.62 -16.90 20.98
C ASP A 60 23.05 -15.52 21.34
N GLN A 61 23.93 -14.54 21.57
CA GLN A 61 23.52 -13.16 21.83
C GLN A 61 22.92 -12.52 20.58
N ALA A 62 23.60 -12.64 19.42
CA ALA A 62 23.12 -12.12 18.15
C ALA A 62 21.75 -12.71 17.77
N ARG A 63 21.58 -14.03 17.93
CA ARG A 63 20.30 -14.71 17.72
C ARG A 63 19.21 -14.21 18.66
N THR A 64 19.54 -14.03 19.93
CA THR A 64 18.60 -13.54 20.94
C THR A 64 18.19 -12.09 20.65
N ALA A 65 19.14 -11.24 20.29
CA ALA A 65 18.91 -9.85 19.92
C ALA A 65 18.02 -9.76 18.69
N PHE A 66 18.37 -10.49 17.61
CA PHE A 66 17.58 -10.58 16.39
C PHE A 66 16.13 -10.99 16.66
N ARG A 67 15.92 -12.05 17.45
CA ARG A 67 14.58 -12.54 17.80
C ARG A 67 13.78 -11.52 18.62
N ARG A 68 14.44 -10.71 19.45
CA ARG A 68 13.80 -9.74 20.35
C ARG A 68 13.47 -8.42 19.67
N THR A 69 14.05 -8.12 18.52
CA THR A 69 13.73 -6.92 17.74
C THR A 69 12.24 -6.88 17.42
N ARG A 70 11.55 -5.84 17.91
CA ARG A 70 10.12 -5.62 17.68
C ARG A 70 9.91 -4.73 16.47
N ALA A 71 8.73 -4.81 15.86
CA ALA A 71 8.36 -3.93 14.75
C ALA A 71 8.52 -2.44 15.08
N SER A 72 8.25 -2.04 16.34
CA SER A 72 8.40 -0.67 16.82
C SER A 72 9.84 -0.17 16.92
N ALA A 73 10.84 -1.05 16.79
CA ALA A 73 12.26 -0.68 16.79
C ALA A 73 12.80 -0.44 15.36
N LEU A 74 12.01 -0.76 14.34
CA LEU A 74 12.38 -0.64 12.93
C LEU A 74 12.03 0.75 12.39
N MET A 75 12.85 1.26 11.48
CA MET A 75 12.70 2.58 10.89
C MET A 75 11.44 2.71 10.03
N GLY A 76 11.01 1.63 9.38
CA GLY A 76 9.85 1.59 8.50
C GLY A 76 9.87 0.37 7.60
N GLU A 77 8.85 0.25 6.76
CA GLU A 77 8.72 -0.83 5.78
C GLU A 77 9.84 -0.78 4.75
N ILE A 78 10.24 0.41 4.27
CA ILE A 78 11.30 0.54 3.26
C ILE A 78 12.62 -0.04 3.78
N ALA A 79 13.06 0.40 4.96
CA ALA A 79 14.29 -0.11 5.58
C ALA A 79 14.23 -1.62 5.83
N LEU A 80 13.04 -2.13 6.14
CA LEU A 80 12.81 -3.56 6.34
C LEU A 80 12.92 -4.35 5.03
N LEU A 81 12.38 -3.84 3.91
CA LEU A 81 12.53 -4.47 2.60
C LEU A 81 14.00 -4.53 2.19
N GLU A 82 14.74 -3.43 2.36
CA GLU A 82 16.17 -3.41 2.07
C GLU A 82 16.94 -4.40 2.94
N PHE A 83 16.60 -4.51 4.23
CA PHE A 83 17.16 -5.55 5.09
C PHE A 83 16.86 -6.96 4.55
N MET A 84 15.62 -7.23 4.13
CA MET A 84 15.24 -8.54 3.60
C MET A 84 16.03 -8.88 2.34
N GLU A 85 16.35 -7.89 1.50
CA GLU A 85 17.20 -8.04 0.32
C GLU A 85 18.68 -8.23 0.68
N ARG A 86 19.22 -7.45 1.63
CA ARG A 86 20.61 -7.63 2.11
C ARG A 86 20.82 -8.96 2.82
N ALA A 87 19.81 -9.45 3.55
CA ALA A 87 19.83 -10.77 4.16
C ALA A 87 20.00 -11.90 3.14
N HIS A 88 19.54 -11.73 1.89
CA HIS A 88 19.84 -12.69 0.82
C HIS A 88 21.34 -12.71 0.48
N GLY A 89 22.01 -11.55 0.47
CA GLY A 89 23.46 -11.46 0.31
C GLY A 89 24.20 -12.27 1.38
N VAL A 90 23.80 -12.12 2.65
CA VAL A 90 24.33 -12.94 3.76
C VAL A 90 24.16 -14.44 3.50
N MET A 91 23.01 -14.88 2.96
CA MET A 91 22.81 -16.31 2.65
C MET A 91 23.73 -16.80 1.54
N VAL A 92 23.97 -15.97 0.52
CA VAL A 92 24.89 -16.28 -0.58
C VAL A 92 26.31 -16.40 -0.05
N ASP A 93 26.74 -15.45 0.77
CA ASP A 93 28.11 -15.38 1.26
C ASP A 93 28.43 -16.53 2.23
N LEU A 94 27.51 -16.86 3.14
CA LEU A 94 27.76 -17.87 4.17
C LEU A 94 27.46 -19.30 3.71
N GLY A 95 26.43 -19.50 2.88
CA GLY A 95 25.90 -20.84 2.56
C GLY A 95 25.68 -21.09 1.07
N GLY A 96 26.07 -20.17 0.20
CA GLY A 96 25.94 -20.28 -1.26
C GLY A 96 24.50 -20.49 -1.74
N ASP A 97 24.38 -21.07 -2.93
CA ASP A 97 23.10 -21.32 -3.59
C ASP A 97 22.09 -22.13 -2.74
N PRO A 98 22.47 -23.18 -1.98
CA PRO A 98 21.52 -23.92 -1.16
C PRO A 98 20.81 -23.06 -0.12
N LEU A 99 21.55 -22.27 0.67
CA LEU A 99 20.99 -21.44 1.72
C LEU A 99 20.22 -20.24 1.15
N ALA A 100 20.76 -19.62 0.10
CA ALA A 100 20.10 -18.52 -0.61
C ALA A 100 18.76 -18.94 -1.23
N ASN A 101 18.71 -20.10 -1.91
CA ASN A 101 17.46 -20.62 -2.46
C ASN A 101 16.47 -21.02 -1.36
N ARG A 102 16.96 -21.55 -0.22
CA ARG A 102 16.08 -21.84 0.92
C ARG A 102 15.44 -20.57 1.47
N TYR A 103 16.20 -19.50 1.63
CA TYR A 103 15.67 -18.20 2.05
C TYR A 103 14.65 -17.66 1.05
N PHE A 104 14.94 -17.72 -0.25
CA PHE A 104 13.99 -17.35 -1.31
C PHE A 104 12.64 -18.06 -1.17
N VAL A 105 12.65 -19.39 -1.05
CA VAL A 105 11.41 -20.19 -0.94
C VAL A 105 10.63 -19.86 0.35
N LEU A 106 11.32 -19.61 1.46
CA LEU A 106 10.67 -19.23 2.72
C LEU A 106 10.00 -17.86 2.62
N ILE A 107 10.65 -16.90 1.95
CA ILE A 107 10.11 -15.56 1.72
C ILE A 107 8.91 -15.63 0.79
N GLU A 108 9.01 -16.33 -0.34
CA GLU A 108 7.89 -16.52 -1.27
C GLU A 108 6.67 -17.14 -0.57
N ALA A 109 6.88 -18.19 0.24
CA ALA A 109 5.82 -18.80 1.03
C ALA A 109 5.22 -17.84 2.06
N PHE A 110 6.05 -16.99 2.68
CA PHE A 110 5.62 -16.00 3.66
C PHE A 110 4.77 -14.89 3.02
N LEU A 111 5.22 -14.33 1.90
CA LEU A 111 4.49 -13.31 1.13
C LEU A 111 3.09 -13.82 0.74
N ASN A 112 3.01 -15.05 0.22
CA ASN A 112 1.76 -15.69 -0.15
C ASN A 112 0.84 -15.95 1.06
N LYS A 113 1.39 -16.52 2.15
CA LYS A 113 0.64 -16.86 3.36
C LYS A 113 -0.06 -15.66 3.99
N TYR A 114 0.60 -14.51 4.03
CA TYR A 114 0.06 -13.29 4.64
C TYR A 114 -0.55 -12.32 3.63
N SER A 115 -0.64 -12.72 2.35
CA SER A 115 -1.13 -11.87 1.25
C SER A 115 -0.47 -10.50 1.25
N LEU A 116 0.87 -10.51 1.35
CA LEU A 116 1.67 -9.30 1.37
C LEU A 116 1.74 -8.69 -0.04
N ARG A 117 2.02 -7.40 -0.09
CA ARG A 117 1.91 -6.57 -1.28
C ARG A 117 3.09 -6.72 -2.24
N TYR A 118 3.97 -7.70 -2.03
CA TYR A 118 5.25 -7.83 -2.75
C TYR A 118 5.29 -9.11 -3.59
N ASP A 119 5.90 -8.99 -4.76
CA ASP A 119 6.31 -10.10 -5.63
C ASP A 119 7.83 -10.28 -5.48
N LEU A 120 8.27 -11.53 -5.34
CA LEU A 120 9.69 -11.85 -5.16
C LEU A 120 10.32 -12.17 -6.52
N ARG A 121 11.36 -11.43 -6.90
CA ARG A 121 12.07 -11.60 -8.18
C ARG A 121 13.50 -12.09 -7.95
N ARG A 122 14.03 -12.82 -8.93
CA ARG A 122 15.43 -13.28 -8.93
C ARG A 122 16.39 -12.15 -9.35
N PRO A 123 17.62 -12.08 -8.81
CA PRO A 123 18.21 -13.01 -7.84
C PRO A 123 17.54 -12.93 -6.45
N PHE A 124 17.24 -11.74 -5.95
CA PHE A 124 16.33 -11.52 -4.82
C PHE A 124 15.94 -10.04 -4.75
N SER A 125 14.70 -9.69 -5.11
CA SER A 125 14.15 -8.35 -4.89
C SER A 125 12.65 -8.38 -4.62
N LEU A 126 12.19 -7.52 -3.71
CA LEU A 126 10.81 -7.41 -3.26
C LEU A 126 10.13 -6.23 -3.95
N ASN A 127 9.27 -6.53 -4.91
CA ASN A 127 8.67 -5.52 -5.79
C ASN A 127 7.18 -5.34 -5.45
N PRO A 128 6.68 -4.11 -5.30
CA PRO A 128 5.25 -3.88 -5.10
C PRO A 128 4.41 -4.50 -6.22
N THR A 129 3.36 -5.22 -5.84
CA THR A 129 2.35 -5.75 -6.76
C THR A 129 1.36 -4.64 -7.13
N LEU A 130 0.81 -4.69 -8.35
CA LEU A 130 -0.22 -3.74 -8.78
C LEU A 130 -1.44 -3.70 -7.83
N PRO A 131 -2.03 -4.84 -7.40
CA PRO A 131 -3.08 -4.83 -6.38
C PRO A 131 -2.63 -4.20 -5.06
N GLY A 132 -1.37 -4.42 -4.66
CA GLY A 132 -0.76 -3.82 -3.48
C GLY A 132 -0.72 -2.30 -3.52
N VAL A 133 -0.34 -1.73 -4.67
CA VAL A 133 -0.31 -0.27 -4.90
C VAL A 133 -1.72 0.33 -4.76
N PHE A 134 -2.72 -0.27 -5.40
CA PHE A 134 -4.12 0.19 -5.27
C PHE A 134 -4.66 0.05 -3.84
N ALA A 135 -4.36 -1.07 -3.18
CA ALA A 135 -4.77 -1.29 -1.79
C ALA A 135 -4.14 -0.27 -0.84
N ARG A 136 -2.88 0.14 -1.09
CA ARG A 136 -2.22 1.20 -0.32
C ARG A 136 -2.84 2.56 -0.60
N LEU A 137 -3.07 2.92 -1.87
CA LEU A 137 -3.74 4.17 -2.25
C LEU A 137 -5.07 4.36 -1.52
N MET A 138 -5.92 3.34 -1.51
CA MET A 138 -7.23 3.41 -0.85
C MET A 138 -7.11 3.53 0.68
N ARG A 139 -6.10 2.89 1.28
CA ARG A 139 -5.83 3.00 2.72
C ARG A 139 -5.33 4.38 3.08
N ASP A 140 -4.34 4.90 2.37
CA ASP A 140 -3.78 6.22 2.65
C ASP A 140 -4.85 7.30 2.46
N LEU A 141 -5.74 7.15 1.46
CA LEU A 141 -6.91 8.01 1.32
C LEU A 141 -7.86 7.91 2.52
N LYS A 142 -8.11 6.70 3.03
CA LYS A 142 -8.94 6.48 4.22
C LYS A 142 -8.34 7.13 5.45
N ASP A 143 -7.05 6.92 5.68
CA ASP A 143 -6.34 7.45 6.84
C ASP A 143 -6.28 8.97 6.77
N ALA A 144 -6.02 9.55 5.59
CA ALA A 144 -6.06 10.99 5.36
C ALA A 144 -7.45 11.59 5.64
N THR A 145 -8.51 10.99 5.08
CA THR A 145 -9.88 11.48 5.27
C THR A 145 -10.37 11.31 6.71
N ALA A 146 -9.86 10.33 7.46
CA ALA A 146 -10.17 10.16 8.87
C ALA A 146 -9.63 11.29 9.76
N GLN A 147 -8.61 12.02 9.32
CA GLN A 147 -8.08 13.19 10.04
C GLN A 147 -8.84 14.49 9.75
N ASP A 148 -9.79 14.49 8.80
CA ASP A 148 -10.61 15.65 8.44
C ASP A 148 -12.08 15.37 8.77
N ALA A 149 -12.64 16.12 9.71
CA ALA A 149 -14.00 15.94 10.21
C ALA A 149 -15.09 16.06 9.14
N ALA A 150 -14.83 16.77 8.04
CA ALA A 150 -15.76 16.92 6.92
C ALA A 150 -15.57 15.84 5.84
N LEU A 151 -14.36 15.30 5.66
CA LEU A 151 -14.09 14.22 4.70
C LEU A 151 -14.43 12.83 5.27
N HIS A 152 -14.25 12.63 6.56
CA HIS A 152 -14.47 11.32 7.20
C HIS A 152 -15.88 10.74 6.96
N PRO A 153 -16.98 11.52 7.09
CA PRO A 153 -18.32 11.02 6.78
C PRO A 153 -18.47 10.60 5.31
N LEU A 154 -17.91 11.37 4.37
CA LEU A 154 -17.99 11.07 2.93
C LEU A 154 -17.26 9.78 2.57
N MET A 155 -16.09 9.54 3.17
CA MET A 155 -15.36 8.29 2.99
C MET A 155 -16.15 7.10 3.55
N THR A 156 -16.75 7.26 4.73
CA THR A 156 -17.58 6.23 5.37
C THR A 156 -18.81 5.91 4.53
N GLU A 157 -19.54 6.93 4.05
CA GLU A 157 -20.70 6.75 3.18
C GLU A 157 -20.35 6.04 1.86
N PHE A 158 -19.19 6.32 1.28
CA PHE A 158 -18.71 5.60 0.10
C PHE A 158 -18.43 4.12 0.41
N GLU A 159 -17.72 3.81 1.50
CA GLU A 159 -17.48 2.43 1.90
C GLU A 159 -18.78 1.67 2.23
N ASP A 160 -19.73 2.32 2.87
CA ASP A 160 -21.03 1.73 3.19
C ASP A 160 -21.86 1.46 1.93
N ALA A 161 -21.85 2.39 0.97
CA ALA A 161 -22.49 2.17 -0.33
C ALA A 161 -21.89 0.97 -1.08
N ILE A 162 -20.57 0.75 -0.98
CA ILE A 162 -19.92 -0.46 -1.52
C ILE A 162 -20.41 -1.72 -0.77
N ARG A 163 -20.54 -1.67 0.57
CA ARG A 163 -20.99 -2.82 1.39
C ARG A 163 -22.44 -3.20 1.08
N ASP A 164 -23.31 -2.22 0.86
CA ASP A 164 -24.72 -2.41 0.53
C ASP A 164 -24.93 -3.26 -0.74
N LEU A 165 -23.99 -3.17 -1.71
CA LEU A 165 -24.01 -3.98 -2.93
C LEU A 165 -23.87 -5.48 -2.70
N ARG A 166 -23.52 -5.90 -1.47
CA ARG A 166 -23.60 -7.31 -1.09
C ARG A 166 -25.05 -7.80 -1.10
N ALA A 167 -25.99 -6.98 -0.63
CA ALA A 167 -27.39 -7.32 -0.49
C ALA A 167 -28.21 -6.96 -1.75
N ASP A 168 -27.93 -5.81 -2.38
CA ASP A 168 -28.65 -5.33 -3.55
C ASP A 168 -27.71 -4.71 -4.59
N ARG A 169 -27.67 -5.31 -5.79
CA ARG A 169 -26.85 -4.85 -6.93
C ARG A 169 -27.68 -4.16 -8.00
N SER A 170 -28.84 -3.63 -7.63
CA SER A 170 -29.69 -2.84 -8.53
C SER A 170 -28.93 -1.64 -9.11
N ALA A 171 -29.33 -1.21 -10.30
CA ALA A 171 -28.77 -0.02 -10.93
C ALA A 171 -28.84 1.21 -10.03
N GLY A 172 -29.90 1.34 -9.22
CA GLY A 172 -30.02 2.41 -8.23
C GLY A 172 -28.88 2.40 -7.21
N ARG A 173 -28.59 1.24 -6.61
CA ARG A 173 -27.48 1.10 -5.63
C ARG A 173 -26.11 1.33 -6.25
N ILE A 174 -25.91 0.87 -7.48
CA ILE A 174 -24.66 1.12 -8.20
C ILE A 174 -24.47 2.62 -8.45
N LYS A 175 -25.51 3.32 -8.92
CA LYS A 175 -25.48 4.78 -9.12
C LYS A 175 -25.17 5.52 -7.83
N THR A 176 -25.78 5.13 -6.71
CA THR A 176 -25.48 5.70 -5.38
C THR A 176 -24.01 5.53 -5.03
N CYS A 177 -23.42 4.36 -5.27
CA CYS A 177 -22.01 4.13 -4.99
C CYS A 177 -21.09 5.07 -5.80
N ILE A 178 -21.35 5.22 -7.11
CA ILE A 178 -20.61 6.16 -7.97
C ILE A 178 -20.79 7.60 -7.46
N GLN A 179 -22.03 7.99 -7.13
CA GLN A 179 -22.34 9.31 -6.59
C GLN A 179 -21.53 9.62 -5.33
N LYS A 180 -21.49 8.70 -4.36
CA LYS A 180 -20.74 8.88 -3.11
C LYS A 180 -19.24 9.05 -3.36
N GLN A 181 -18.66 8.28 -4.28
CA GLN A 181 -17.26 8.44 -4.64
C GLN A 181 -16.96 9.78 -5.33
N VAL A 182 -17.82 10.24 -6.24
CA VAL A 182 -17.64 11.55 -6.88
C VAL A 182 -17.75 12.69 -5.87
N ASN A 183 -18.70 12.61 -4.94
CA ASN A 183 -18.83 13.60 -3.85
C ASN A 183 -17.60 13.63 -2.95
N LEU A 184 -17.03 12.46 -2.62
CA LEU A 184 -15.77 12.36 -1.89
C LEU A 184 -14.62 13.05 -2.66
N GLN A 185 -14.46 12.76 -3.95
CA GLN A 185 -13.40 13.37 -4.77
C GLN A 185 -13.55 14.89 -4.92
N GLU A 186 -14.80 15.38 -5.06
CA GLU A 186 -15.10 16.80 -5.09
C GLU A 186 -14.71 17.46 -3.76
N ALA A 187 -15.09 16.87 -2.63
CA ALA A 187 -14.74 17.39 -1.32
C ALA A 187 -13.23 17.38 -1.06
N ILE A 188 -12.53 16.31 -1.46
CA ILE A 188 -11.06 16.23 -1.40
C ILE A 188 -10.43 17.36 -2.22
N GLY A 189 -10.86 17.53 -3.47
CA GLY A 189 -10.34 18.56 -4.36
C GLY A 189 -10.57 19.98 -3.86
N GLN A 190 -11.67 20.24 -3.14
CA GLN A 190 -11.92 21.54 -2.50
C GLN A 190 -10.89 21.89 -1.41
N ARG A 191 -10.17 20.91 -0.85
CA ARG A 191 -9.10 21.15 0.15
C ARG A 191 -7.75 21.46 -0.52
N CYS A 192 -7.64 21.36 -1.85
CA CYS A 192 -6.39 21.72 -2.52
C CYS A 192 -6.10 23.22 -2.38
N PRO A 193 -4.85 23.60 -2.05
CA PRO A 193 -4.46 25.00 -2.00
C PRO A 193 -4.78 25.73 -3.32
N GLY A 194 -5.43 26.89 -3.22
CA GLY A 194 -5.80 27.71 -4.38
C GLY A 194 -7.12 27.35 -5.07
N VAL A 195 -7.80 26.28 -4.65
CA VAL A 195 -9.13 25.92 -5.15
C VAL A 195 -10.20 26.77 -4.44
N THR A 196 -11.10 27.37 -5.22
CA THR A 196 -12.18 28.24 -4.75
C THR A 196 -13.56 27.84 -5.27
N THR A 197 -13.60 26.82 -6.14
CA THR A 197 -14.83 26.33 -6.78
C THR A 197 -15.33 25.05 -6.13
N ASN A 198 -16.63 24.79 -6.28
CA ASN A 198 -17.29 23.71 -5.55
C ASN A 198 -17.57 22.49 -6.43
N THR A 199 -17.40 22.57 -7.74
CA THR A 199 -17.68 21.46 -8.65
C THR A 199 -16.39 20.79 -9.12
N LEU A 200 -16.34 19.46 -9.11
CA LEU A 200 -15.12 18.72 -9.47
C LEU A 200 -14.61 19.06 -10.88
N GLY A 201 -15.50 19.35 -11.83
CA GLY A 201 -15.12 19.84 -13.16
C GLY A 201 -14.38 21.19 -13.14
N GLN A 202 -14.78 22.13 -12.29
CA GLN A 202 -14.10 23.43 -12.12
C GLN A 202 -12.84 23.31 -11.27
N ILE A 203 -12.86 22.45 -10.26
CA ILE A 203 -11.68 22.13 -9.42
C ILE A 203 -10.54 21.64 -10.31
N CYS A 204 -10.83 20.80 -11.30
CA CYS A 204 -9.82 20.32 -12.26
C CYS A 204 -9.10 21.48 -13.00
N GLU A 205 -9.73 22.63 -13.20
CA GLU A 205 -9.08 23.81 -13.82
C GLU A 205 -8.19 24.60 -12.87
N GLN A 206 -8.36 24.41 -11.56
CA GLN A 206 -7.63 25.12 -10.51
C GLN A 206 -6.49 24.29 -9.92
N VAL A 207 -6.62 22.96 -9.95
CA VAL A 207 -5.57 22.03 -9.50
C VAL A 207 -4.40 22.04 -10.48
N GLY A 208 -3.20 22.32 -9.99
CA GLY A 208 -1.96 22.46 -10.79
C GLY A 208 -1.10 21.21 -10.91
N THR A 209 -1.60 20.02 -10.52
CA THR A 209 -0.81 18.78 -10.40
C THR A 209 -0.92 17.85 -11.61
N TRP A 210 -1.69 18.24 -12.64
CA TRP A 210 -1.92 17.38 -13.81
C TRP A 210 -0.66 17.22 -14.65
N PRO A 211 -0.28 15.97 -15.03
CA PRO A 211 0.89 15.75 -15.88
C PRO A 211 0.63 16.13 -17.34
N HIS A 212 -0.64 16.20 -17.76
CA HIS A 212 -1.04 16.57 -19.12
C HIS A 212 -2.51 16.99 -19.16
N ASN A 213 -2.87 17.90 -20.07
CA ASN A 213 -4.26 18.39 -20.22
C ASN A 213 -5.26 17.27 -20.54
N LYS A 214 -4.86 16.22 -21.25
CA LYS A 214 -5.75 15.07 -21.52
C LYS A 214 -6.07 14.21 -20.30
N VAL A 215 -5.18 14.19 -19.31
CA VAL A 215 -5.44 13.51 -18.04
C VAL A 215 -6.48 14.32 -17.24
N LYS A 216 -6.32 15.65 -17.20
CA LYS A 216 -7.32 16.59 -16.66
C LYS A 216 -8.68 16.43 -17.36
N ASP A 217 -8.68 16.48 -18.70
CA ASP A 217 -9.91 16.35 -19.50
C ASP A 217 -10.63 15.03 -19.25
N ALA A 218 -9.88 13.92 -19.09
CA ALA A 218 -10.46 12.62 -18.76
C ALA A 218 -11.22 12.64 -17.42
N MET A 219 -10.65 13.27 -16.38
CA MET A 219 -11.34 13.43 -15.10
C MET A 219 -12.60 14.29 -15.24
N LYS A 220 -12.54 15.37 -16.03
CA LYS A 220 -13.71 16.21 -16.34
C LYS A 220 -14.79 15.45 -17.11
N CYS A 221 -14.41 14.58 -18.05
CA CYS A 221 -15.36 13.72 -18.76
C CYS A 221 -16.05 12.73 -17.82
N LEU A 222 -15.33 12.14 -16.85
CA LEU A 222 -15.92 11.29 -15.82
C LEU A 222 -16.89 12.04 -14.92
N TYR A 223 -16.54 13.26 -14.54
CA TYR A 223 -17.45 14.15 -13.81
C TYR A 223 -18.71 14.50 -14.62
N GLY A 224 -18.54 14.78 -15.91
CA GLY A 224 -19.64 14.99 -16.86
C GLY A 224 -20.57 13.78 -16.93
N PHE A 225 -20.02 12.58 -17.07
CA PHE A 225 -20.78 11.32 -17.02
C PHE A 225 -21.61 11.21 -15.73
N ALA A 226 -21.02 11.46 -14.57
CA ALA A 226 -21.73 11.38 -13.28
C ALA A 226 -22.84 12.45 -13.13
N SER A 227 -22.73 13.56 -13.86
CA SER A 227 -23.70 14.66 -13.85
C SER A 227 -24.83 14.44 -14.85
N ASP A 228 -24.51 13.88 -16.02
CA ASP A 228 -25.43 13.73 -17.15
C ASP A 228 -26.21 12.42 -17.14
N TYR A 229 -25.60 11.33 -16.64
CA TYR A 229 -26.26 10.04 -16.58
C TYR A 229 -27.42 10.06 -15.56
N PRO A 230 -28.64 9.64 -15.94
CA PRO A 230 -29.82 9.73 -15.08
C PRO A 230 -29.68 9.04 -13.73
N GLY A 231 -29.85 9.81 -12.66
CA GLY A 231 -29.93 9.31 -11.29
C GLY A 231 -28.60 8.96 -10.63
N ILE A 232 -27.45 9.40 -11.17
CA ILE A 232 -26.17 9.36 -10.43
C ILE A 232 -26.11 10.55 -9.46
N ARG A 233 -25.90 11.78 -9.95
CA ARG A 233 -25.84 12.97 -9.07
C ARG A 233 -27.14 13.76 -9.00
N HIS A 234 -27.79 13.96 -10.15
CA HIS A 234 -29.02 14.72 -10.31
C HIS A 234 -30.00 13.93 -11.20
N GLY A 235 -31.16 14.51 -11.52
CA GLY A 235 -32.13 13.89 -12.44
C GLY A 235 -31.50 13.47 -13.79
N GLY A 236 -30.45 14.17 -14.23
CA GLY A 236 -29.71 13.89 -15.46
C GLY A 236 -30.54 14.15 -16.72
N ASN A 237 -30.05 13.69 -17.87
CA ASN A 237 -30.80 13.69 -19.12
C ASN A 237 -31.08 12.25 -19.55
N ALA A 238 -32.36 11.86 -19.61
CA ALA A 238 -32.77 10.50 -19.98
C ALA A 238 -32.18 10.04 -21.32
N ASN A 239 -31.96 10.96 -22.27
CA ASN A 239 -31.39 10.67 -23.59
C ASN A 239 -29.89 10.37 -23.55
N ASN A 240 -29.20 10.68 -22.45
CA ASN A 240 -27.76 10.44 -22.30
C ASN A 240 -27.44 9.02 -21.79
N SER A 241 -28.47 8.22 -21.45
CA SER A 241 -28.30 6.81 -21.09
C SER A 241 -28.32 5.91 -22.33
N ILE A 242 -27.18 5.34 -22.69
CA ILE A 242 -27.09 4.35 -23.79
C ILE A 242 -27.62 2.98 -23.34
N ARG A 243 -27.40 2.62 -22.07
CA ARG A 243 -27.90 1.39 -21.41
C ARG A 243 -27.93 1.58 -19.90
N GLU A 244 -28.58 0.65 -19.20
CA GLU A 244 -28.54 0.59 -17.73
C GLU A 244 -27.11 0.33 -17.22
N ILE A 245 -26.80 0.90 -16.05
CA ILE A 245 -25.53 0.71 -15.34
C ILE A 245 -25.49 -0.67 -14.68
N GLU A 246 -24.34 -1.33 -14.83
CA GLU A 246 -24.07 -2.67 -14.34
C GLU A 246 -22.79 -2.69 -13.49
N MET A 247 -22.52 -3.82 -12.82
CA MET A 247 -21.35 -3.98 -11.94
C MET A 247 -20.01 -3.69 -12.64
N ARG A 248 -19.88 -3.97 -13.94
CA ARG A 248 -18.66 -3.64 -14.70
C ARG A 248 -18.37 -2.13 -14.73
N ASP A 249 -19.42 -1.31 -14.76
CA ASP A 249 -19.30 0.15 -14.81
C ASP A 249 -18.85 0.66 -13.45
N LEU A 250 -19.40 0.12 -12.37
CA LEU A 250 -18.91 0.42 -11.02
C LEU A 250 -17.43 0.12 -10.89
N VAL A 251 -17.00 -1.09 -11.25
CA VAL A 251 -15.60 -1.51 -11.13
C VAL A 251 -14.69 -0.56 -11.93
N GLY A 252 -15.05 -0.27 -13.17
CA GLY A 252 -14.26 0.63 -14.03
C GLY A 252 -14.21 2.06 -13.49
N ILE A 253 -15.36 2.65 -13.17
CA ILE A 253 -15.47 4.04 -12.70
C ILE A 253 -14.78 4.19 -11.34
N THR A 254 -14.94 3.23 -10.43
CA THR A 254 -14.30 3.32 -9.11
C THR A 254 -12.78 3.25 -9.19
N VAL A 255 -12.23 2.39 -10.04
CA VAL A 255 -10.77 2.32 -10.29
C VAL A 255 -10.27 3.63 -10.89
N LEU A 256 -10.98 4.17 -11.89
CA LEU A 256 -10.60 5.44 -12.53
C LEU A 256 -10.62 6.59 -11.52
N LEU A 257 -11.72 6.78 -10.79
CA LEU A 257 -11.86 7.83 -9.80
C LEU A 257 -10.83 7.71 -8.68
N ALA A 258 -10.55 6.50 -8.19
CA ALA A 258 -9.48 6.29 -7.22
C ALA A 258 -8.11 6.65 -7.79
N GLY A 259 -7.84 6.26 -9.04
CA GLY A 259 -6.59 6.59 -9.75
C GLY A 259 -6.37 8.08 -9.98
N PHE A 260 -7.41 8.90 -9.96
CA PHE A 260 -7.30 10.36 -10.02
C PHE A 260 -7.04 11.04 -8.68
N ALA A 261 -7.24 10.34 -7.55
CA ALA A 261 -7.07 10.91 -6.21
C ALA A 261 -5.69 11.56 -5.98
N PRO A 262 -4.55 10.97 -6.41
CA PRO A 262 -3.23 11.58 -6.20
C PRO A 262 -3.04 12.95 -6.86
N TYR A 263 -3.83 13.29 -7.88
CA TYR A 263 -3.80 14.63 -8.47
C TYR A 263 -4.64 15.61 -7.67
N LEU A 264 -5.68 15.14 -6.97
CA LEU A 264 -6.67 15.97 -6.30
C LEU A 264 -6.32 16.27 -4.84
N THR A 265 -5.19 15.81 -4.32
CA THR A 265 -4.80 16.06 -2.94
C THR A 265 -3.30 15.94 -2.70
N ASN A 266 -2.81 16.73 -1.73
CA ASN A 266 -1.46 16.58 -1.16
C ASN A 266 -1.47 15.72 0.12
N LEU A 267 -2.62 15.17 0.51
CA LEU A 267 -2.76 14.34 1.72
C LEU A 267 -2.18 12.94 1.54
N ILE A 268 -1.91 12.53 0.30
CA ILE A 268 -1.36 11.22 -0.06
C ILE A 268 0.00 11.43 -0.69
N ASN A 269 1.00 10.68 -0.24
CA ASN A 269 2.33 10.67 -0.85
C ASN A 269 2.43 9.48 -1.82
N SER A 270 2.55 9.77 -3.12
CA SER A 270 2.63 8.75 -4.18
C SER A 270 3.87 7.84 -4.07
N ASP A 271 4.99 8.34 -3.54
CA ASP A 271 6.18 7.51 -3.29
C ASP A 271 5.91 6.49 -2.18
N ASN A 272 5.21 6.91 -1.12
CA ASN A 272 4.79 6.01 -0.04
C ASN A 272 3.75 5.01 -0.52
N VAL A 273 2.83 5.43 -1.38
CA VAL A 273 1.86 4.54 -2.02
C VAL A 273 2.57 3.45 -2.83
N TYR A 274 3.66 3.78 -3.53
CA TYR A 274 4.42 2.80 -4.29
C TYR A 274 5.33 1.94 -3.40
N ARG A 275 6.20 2.55 -2.59
CA ARG A 275 7.31 1.89 -1.86
C ARG A 275 6.95 1.38 -0.46
N GLY A 276 5.94 1.98 0.19
CA GLY A 276 5.70 1.83 1.63
C GLY A 276 6.24 3.03 2.43
N THR A 277 6.02 3.02 3.74
CA THR A 277 6.49 4.04 4.70
C THR A 277 7.53 3.46 5.64
#